data_AF-A0A7J9MVG9-F1
#
_entry.id   AF-A0A7J9MVG9-F1
#
_cell.length_a   1.000
_cell.length_b   1.000
_cell.length_c   1.000
_cell.angle_alpha   90.00
_cell.angle_beta   90.00
_cell.angle_gamma   90.00
#
_symmetry.space_group_name_H-M   'P 1'
#
loop_
_entity.id
_entity.type
_entity.pdbx_description
1 polymer ?
#
loop_
_entity_poly.entity_id
_entity_poly.type
_entity_poly.pdbx_seq_one_letter_code
_entity_poly.pdbx_strand_id
1 'polypeptide(L)'
;VWFNNTAYPNEFYGPTGPEDSQVQAFTFLVRDQRLGVNTRKVIFGGETMCFWDLRAPWLEPLRGPNSGIVTEINAVNYVSARSRLATSQFVLRFFLFAGHLWHTGRAPQPQPNLKKELIVI
;
A
#
# COMPACT_ATOMS: atom_id res chain seq x y z
N VAL A 1 -1.37 7.74 -3.35
CA VAL A 1 0.11 7.69 -3.30
C VAL A 1 0.68 6.27 -3.26
N TRP A 2 0.07 5.32 -2.54
CA TRP A 2 0.68 4.01 -2.34
C TRP A 2 0.67 3.09 -3.59
N PHE A 3 -0.40 3.12 -4.39
CA PHE A 3 -0.58 2.20 -5.54
C PHE A 3 -0.53 2.87 -6.92
N ASN A 4 -1.05 4.10 -7.04
CA ASN A 4 -1.20 4.76 -8.33
C ASN A 4 0.15 5.36 -8.77
N ASN A 5 0.64 4.94 -9.94
CA ASN A 5 1.88 5.41 -10.57
C ASN A 5 1.64 6.43 -11.71
N THR A 6 0.38 6.70 -12.08
CA THR A 6 0.04 7.72 -13.09
C THR A 6 -0.04 9.12 -12.47
N ALA A 7 -0.82 9.26 -11.41
CA ALA A 7 -0.97 10.50 -10.65
C ALA A 7 0.21 10.77 -9.71
N TYR A 8 0.96 9.72 -9.35
CA TYR A 8 2.20 9.82 -8.59
C TYR A 8 3.29 9.08 -9.35
N PRO A 9 4.01 9.73 -10.28
CA PRO A 9 5.01 9.06 -11.13
C PRO A 9 6.20 8.54 -10.33
N ASN A 10 6.77 7.41 -10.77
CA ASN A 10 7.87 6.71 -10.07
C ASN A 10 9.18 7.50 -10.11
N GLU A 11 9.37 8.32 -11.14
CA GLU A 11 10.52 9.18 -11.34
C GLU A 11 10.71 10.18 -10.19
N PHE A 12 9.61 10.53 -9.52
CA PHE A 12 9.61 11.50 -8.42
C PHE A 12 9.35 10.87 -7.05
N TYR A 13 8.55 9.81 -6.97
CA TYR A 13 8.11 9.22 -5.70
C TYR A 13 8.77 7.88 -5.37
N GLY A 14 9.59 7.35 -6.28
CA GLY A 14 10.11 6.00 -6.20
C GLY A 14 9.06 4.94 -6.56
N PRO A 15 9.50 3.68 -6.68
CA PRO A 15 8.63 2.56 -7.01
C PRO A 15 7.57 2.30 -5.94
N THR A 16 6.42 1.76 -6.34
CA THR A 16 5.43 1.22 -5.41
C THR A 16 5.90 -0.14 -4.88
N GLY A 17 5.46 -0.54 -3.68
CA GLY A 17 5.80 -1.87 -3.13
C GLY A 17 5.48 -3.04 -4.08
N PRO A 18 4.32 -3.05 -4.77
CA PRO A 18 4.04 -3.99 -5.84
C PRO A 18 5.07 -3.97 -6.99
N GLU A 19 5.59 -2.81 -7.38
CA GLU A 19 6.56 -2.67 -8.47
C GLU A 19 7.95 -3.17 -8.05
N ASP A 20 8.41 -2.85 -6.83
CA ASP A 20 9.67 -3.36 -6.29
C ASP A 20 9.70 -4.88 -6.22
N SER A 21 8.60 -5.46 -5.75
CA SER A 21 8.40 -6.91 -5.68
C SER A 21 8.50 -7.57 -7.08
N GLN A 22 8.10 -6.86 -8.14
CA GLN A 22 8.20 -7.35 -9.51
C GLN A 22 9.57 -7.08 -10.17
N VAL A 23 10.27 -6.01 -9.80
CA VAL A 23 11.65 -5.75 -10.28
C VAL A 23 12.62 -6.79 -9.72
N GLN A 24 12.51 -7.08 -8.42
CA GLN A 24 13.34 -8.09 -7.77
C GLN A 24 13.17 -9.46 -8.43
N ALA A 25 11.92 -9.81 -8.68
CA ALA A 25 11.49 -10.98 -9.40
C ALA A 25 12.07 -11.08 -10.83
N PHE A 26 11.96 -10.00 -11.60
CA PHE A 26 12.49 -9.89 -12.95
C PHE A 26 14.03 -10.03 -12.98
N THR A 27 14.71 -9.49 -11.97
CA THR A 27 16.16 -9.57 -11.85
C THR A 27 16.65 -11.02 -11.71
N PHE A 28 15.96 -11.84 -10.92
CA PHE A 28 16.27 -13.27 -10.82
C PHE A 28 15.97 -14.02 -12.12
N LEU A 29 14.87 -13.70 -12.79
CA LEU A 29 14.51 -14.34 -14.06
C LEU A 29 15.56 -14.09 -15.16
N VAL A 30 16.01 -12.83 -15.32
CA VAL A 30 17.05 -12.48 -16.30
C VAL A 30 18.38 -13.14 -15.93
N ARG A 31 18.73 -13.16 -14.64
CA ARG A 31 19.93 -13.86 -14.14
C ARG A 31 19.89 -15.35 -14.51
N ASP A 32 18.79 -16.04 -14.23
CA ASP A 32 18.67 -17.49 -14.44
C ASP A 32 18.64 -17.86 -15.93
N GLN A 33 18.03 -17.03 -16.76
CA GLN A 33 18.11 -17.15 -18.22
C GLN A 33 19.54 -17.00 -18.74
N ARG A 34 20.32 -16.04 -18.21
CA ARG A 34 21.74 -15.86 -18.55
C ARG A 34 22.60 -17.04 -18.12
N LEU A 35 22.18 -17.79 -17.11
CA LEU A 35 22.83 -19.01 -16.63
C LEU A 35 22.38 -20.27 -17.38
N GLY A 36 21.53 -20.15 -18.41
CA GLY A 36 21.06 -21.28 -19.22
C GLY A 36 19.95 -22.10 -18.57
N VAL A 37 19.31 -21.60 -17.51
CA VAL A 37 18.20 -22.28 -16.84
C VAL A 37 16.91 -22.04 -17.64
N ASN A 38 16.20 -23.12 -17.98
CA ASN A 38 14.96 -23.07 -18.76
C ASN A 38 13.78 -22.57 -17.91
N THR A 39 13.46 -21.28 -17.97
CA THR A 39 12.35 -20.62 -17.24
C THR A 39 11.05 -20.56 -18.07
N ARG A 40 10.67 -21.65 -18.74
CA ARG A 40 9.73 -21.63 -19.88
C ARG A 40 8.26 -21.32 -19.56
N LYS A 41 7.84 -21.28 -18.29
CA LYS A 41 6.52 -20.80 -17.85
C LYS A 41 6.50 -20.64 -16.35
N VAL A 42 6.58 -19.41 -15.87
CA VAL A 42 6.47 -19.10 -14.45
C VAL A 42 5.28 -18.16 -14.25
N ILE A 43 4.20 -18.70 -13.72
CA ILE A 43 3.21 -17.91 -12.96
C ILE A 43 4.02 -17.27 -11.82
N PHE A 44 3.99 -15.93 -11.69
CA PHE A 44 4.57 -15.23 -10.54
C PHE A 44 4.08 -15.88 -9.23
N GLY A 45 4.89 -16.77 -8.64
CA GLY A 45 4.60 -17.47 -7.40
C GLY A 45 5.29 -16.81 -6.21
N GLY A 46 4.78 -17.03 -5.00
CA GLY A 46 5.32 -16.44 -3.77
C GLY A 46 4.56 -15.17 -3.34
N GLU A 47 5.18 -14.29 -2.55
CA GLU A 47 4.55 -13.08 -1.99
C GLU A 47 4.07 -12.07 -3.06
N THR A 48 4.66 -12.14 -4.26
CA THR A 48 4.20 -11.38 -5.45
C THR A 48 2.77 -11.76 -5.86
N MET A 49 2.25 -12.90 -5.41
CA MET A 49 0.87 -13.33 -5.64
C MET A 49 -0.18 -12.46 -4.92
N CYS A 50 0.20 -11.58 -4.00
CA CYS A 50 -0.74 -10.61 -3.44
C CYS A 50 -0.88 -9.36 -4.32
N PHE A 51 -0.09 -9.25 -5.39
CA PHE A 51 0.04 -8.07 -6.24
C PHE A 51 -0.20 -8.36 -7.73
N TRP A 52 -1.07 -9.33 -8.05
CA TRP A 52 -1.44 -9.70 -9.43
C TRP A 52 -2.06 -8.56 -10.25
N ASP A 53 -2.66 -7.56 -9.61
CA ASP A 53 -3.39 -6.47 -10.27
C ASP A 53 -2.50 -5.29 -10.70
N LEU A 54 -1.20 -5.32 -10.36
CA LEU A 54 -0.30 -4.23 -10.73
C LEU A 54 -0.10 -4.15 -12.25
N ARG A 55 -0.28 -2.95 -12.79
CA ARG A 55 0.00 -2.56 -14.18
C ARG A 55 1.07 -1.48 -14.20
N ALA A 56 2.18 -1.77 -14.85
CA ALA A 56 3.25 -0.81 -15.11
C ALA A 56 3.69 -0.93 -16.58
N PRO A 57 3.95 0.18 -17.29
CA PRO A 57 4.22 0.16 -18.74
C PRO A 57 5.42 -0.70 -19.15
N TRP A 58 6.38 -0.89 -18.25
CA TRP A 58 7.61 -1.66 -18.47
C TRP A 58 7.48 -3.14 -18.07
N LEU A 59 6.38 -3.54 -17.43
CA LEU A 59 6.15 -4.89 -16.91
C LEU A 59 5.36 -5.79 -17.87
N GLU A 60 4.50 -5.19 -18.69
CA GLU A 60 3.54 -5.90 -19.55
C GLU A 60 4.15 -7.05 -20.40
N PRO A 61 5.45 -7.02 -20.78
CA PRO A 61 6.07 -8.12 -21.54
C PRO A 61 6.70 -9.30 -20.75
N LEU A 62 6.95 -9.26 -19.42
CA LEU A 62 7.96 -10.16 -18.79
C LEU A 62 7.65 -10.71 -17.36
N ARG A 63 6.41 -11.10 -17.07
CA ARG A 63 5.98 -11.54 -15.71
C ARG A 63 6.68 -12.84 -15.15
N GLY A 64 7.48 -12.79 -14.05
CA GLY A 64 7.99 -13.91 -13.16
C GLY A 64 8.81 -13.45 -11.89
N PRO A 65 8.89 -14.20 -10.74
CA PRO A 65 8.76 -13.85 -9.27
C PRO A 65 10.00 -13.71 -8.36
N ASN A 66 9.88 -12.98 -7.22
CA ASN A 66 10.49 -13.09 -5.85
C ASN A 66 10.60 -11.71 -5.09
N SER A 67 10.36 -11.66 -3.75
CA SER A 67 10.36 -10.46 -2.85
C SER A 67 11.39 -10.52 -1.68
N GLY A 68 11.70 -9.38 -1.04
CA GLY A 68 12.91 -9.11 -0.23
C GLY A 68 12.82 -9.11 1.31
N ILE A 69 13.94 -8.79 1.99
CA ILE A 69 14.31 -9.19 3.37
C ILE A 69 14.30 -8.00 4.38
N VAL A 70 13.87 -8.25 5.63
CA VAL A 70 13.70 -7.26 6.74
C VAL A 70 14.94 -7.08 7.64
N THR A 71 16.00 -7.88 7.44
CA THR A 71 17.18 -7.93 8.32
C THR A 71 18.44 -7.32 7.68
N GLU A 72 18.32 -6.13 7.10
CA GLU A 72 19.46 -5.40 6.52
C GLU A 72 20.38 -4.80 7.59
N ILE A 73 21.68 -4.80 7.32
CA ILE A 73 22.70 -4.10 8.14
C ILE A 73 22.57 -2.60 7.87
N ASN A 74 22.79 -1.73 8.87
CA ASN A 74 22.67 -0.26 8.78
C ASN A 74 23.70 0.39 7.83
N ALA A 75 23.58 0.14 6.53
CA ALA A 75 24.50 0.58 5.49
C ALA A 75 23.90 1.64 4.57
N VAL A 76 22.57 1.61 4.37
CA VAL A 76 21.86 2.51 3.46
C VAL A 76 20.82 3.33 4.21
N ASN A 77 20.94 4.66 4.15
CA ASN A 77 19.96 5.58 4.74
C ASN A 77 18.92 5.99 3.68
N TYR A 78 17.96 5.10 3.40
CA TYR A 78 16.92 5.34 2.42
C TYR A 78 15.54 4.91 2.93
N VAL A 79 14.53 5.77 2.74
CA VAL A 79 13.11 5.49 2.97
C VAL A 79 12.32 6.14 1.85
N SER A 80 11.44 5.39 1.17
CA SER A 80 10.72 5.91 0.01
C SER A 80 9.73 7.03 0.38
N ALA A 81 9.58 7.99 -0.53
CA ALA A 81 8.64 9.11 -0.35
C ALA A 81 7.19 8.61 -0.24
N ARG A 82 6.83 7.53 -0.96
CA ARG A 82 5.52 6.87 -0.83
C ARG A 82 5.27 6.35 0.57
N SER A 83 6.28 5.75 1.22
CA SER A 83 6.15 5.25 2.60
C SER A 83 5.91 6.37 3.59
N ARG A 84 6.66 7.47 3.48
CA ARG A 84 6.47 8.66 4.34
C ARG A 84 5.09 9.29 4.15
N LEU A 85 4.63 9.44 2.91
CA LEU A 85 3.33 10.04 2.61
C LEU A 85 2.16 9.14 3.01
N ALA A 86 2.24 7.83 2.74
CA ALA A 86 1.16 6.91 3.07
C ALA A 86 0.96 6.78 4.59
N THR A 87 2.06 6.62 5.35
CA THR A 87 2.01 6.49 6.81
C THR A 87 1.49 7.76 7.49
N SER A 88 2.01 8.93 7.12
CA SER A 88 1.54 10.21 7.66
C SER A 88 0.06 10.47 7.33
N GLN A 89 -0.38 10.21 6.10
CA GLN A 89 -1.77 10.40 5.69
C GLN A 89 -2.72 9.42 6.39
N PHE A 90 -2.28 8.18 6.64
CA PHE A 90 -3.08 7.21 7.39
C PHE A 90 -3.33 7.69 8.83
N VAL A 91 -2.26 8.09 9.53
CA VAL A 91 -2.35 8.60 10.90
C VAL A 91 -3.24 9.84 10.98
N LEU A 92 -3.04 10.81 10.08
CA LEU A 92 -3.84 12.03 10.06
C LEU A 92 -5.32 11.74 9.82
N ARG A 93 -5.65 10.90 8.82
CA ARG A 93 -7.05 10.56 8.50
C ARG A 93 -7.72 9.80 9.63
N PHE A 94 -7.01 8.90 10.30
CA PHE A 94 -7.54 8.18 11.45
C PHE A 94 -7.96 9.14 12.57
N PHE A 95 -7.07 10.08 12.96
CA PHE A 95 -7.40 11.03 14.02
C PHE A 95 -8.46 12.04 13.63
N LEU A 96 -8.51 12.47 12.36
CA LEU A 96 -9.60 13.30 11.86
C LEU A 96 -10.95 12.57 11.91
N PHE A 97 -10.97 11.26 11.60
CA PHE A 97 -12.18 10.45 11.71
C PHE A 97 -12.62 10.27 13.17
N ALA A 98 -11.69 9.94 14.08
CA ALA A 98 -11.98 9.85 15.51
C ALA A 98 -12.48 11.18 16.08
N GLY A 99 -11.85 12.30 15.70
CA GLY A 99 -12.28 13.64 16.07
C GLY A 99 -13.68 13.97 15.53
N HIS A 100 -13.98 13.59 14.29
CA HIS A 100 -15.30 13.76 13.71
C HIS A 100 -16.39 13.01 14.51
N LEU A 101 -16.15 11.75 14.87
CA LEU A 101 -17.10 10.97 15.69
C LEU A 101 -17.31 11.62 17.06
N TRP A 102 -16.23 12.06 17.70
CA TRP A 102 -16.30 12.76 18.98
C TRP A 102 -17.14 14.03 18.91
N HIS A 103 -16.88 14.90 17.92
CA HIS A 103 -17.63 16.14 17.75
C HIS A 103 -19.10 15.91 17.37
N THR A 104 -19.39 14.92 16.54
CA THR A 104 -20.77 14.55 16.17
C THR A 104 -21.53 14.00 17.37
N GLY A 105 -20.90 13.18 18.21
CA GLY A 105 -21.50 12.69 19.45
C GLY A 105 -21.74 13.78 20.52
N ARG A 106 -21.02 14.90 20.42
CA ARG A 106 -21.20 16.10 21.26
C ARG A 106 -22.10 17.16 20.64
N ALA A 107 -22.54 16.97 19.40
CA ALA A 107 -23.38 17.94 18.72
C ALA A 107 -24.73 18.05 19.44
N PRO A 108 -25.22 19.28 19.72
CA PRO A 108 -26.53 19.48 20.28
C PRO A 108 -27.57 18.74 19.43
N GLN A 109 -28.27 17.79 20.04
CA GLN A 109 -29.38 17.12 19.38
C GLN A 109 -30.61 18.02 19.45
N PRO A 110 -31.42 18.11 18.37
CA PRO A 110 -32.75 18.67 18.47
C PRO A 110 -33.49 17.89 19.57
N GLN A 111 -34.01 18.59 20.58
CA GLN A 111 -34.78 17.93 21.62
C GLN A 111 -36.04 17.34 20.96
N PRO A 112 -36.23 16.01 20.96
CA PRO A 112 -37.56 15.49 20.72
C PRO A 112 -38.44 16.04 21.85
N ASN A 113 -39.61 16.54 21.48
CA ASN A 113 -40.65 17.07 22.37
C ASN A 113 -41.25 15.96 23.26
N LEU A 114 -40.41 15.32 24.08
CA LEU A 114 -40.84 14.34 25.06
C LEU A 114 -41.53 15.10 26.18
N LYS A 115 -42.87 15.11 26.14
CA LYS A 115 -43.69 15.49 27.29
C LYS A 115 -43.26 14.57 28.42
N LYS A 116 -42.64 15.16 29.43
CA LYS A 116 -42.12 14.48 30.61
C LYS A 116 -43.32 14.09 31.49
N GLU A 117 -44.01 13.02 31.11
CA GLU A 117 -44.88 12.28 32.03
C GLU A 117 -43.96 11.48 32.96
N LEU A 118 -43.33 12.19 33.91
CA LEU A 118 -42.73 11.54 35.07
C LEU A 118 -43.87 11.25 36.04
N ILE A 119 -44.43 10.05 35.92
CA ILE A 119 -45.21 9.42 36.97
C ILE A 119 -44.30 9.34 38.20
N VAL A 120 -44.59 10.17 39.19
CA VAL A 120 -44.10 9.99 40.57
C VAL A 120 -44.99 8.91 41.18
N ILE A 121 -44.41 7.72 41.39
CA ILE A 121 -44.91 6.69 42.32
C ILE A 121 -43.97 6.67 43.52
#